data_AF-A0A7W0L3Q6-F1
#
_entry.id   AF-A0A7W0L3Q6-F1
#
_cell.length_a   1.000
_cell.length_b   1.000
_cell.length_c   1.000
_cell.angle_alpha   90.00
_cell.angle_beta   90.00
_cell.angle_gamma   90.00
#
_symmetry.space_group_name_H-M   'P 1'
#
loop_
_entity.id
_entity.type
_entity.pdbx_description
1 polymer ?
#
loop_
_entity_poly.entity_id
_entity_poly.type
_entity_poly.pdbx_seq_one_letter_code
_entity_poly.pdbx_strand_id
1 'polypeptide(L)'
;ACAIGVMHSPEIVSHFALAGFDLILAGHTHAGQVRVPWAGAVVTNSSLPAGLAGGPHRVGSSWLHVSPGLGQGRFSPIRFNCRPEATLLRLRPVGKPKP
;
A
#
# COMPACT_ATOMS: atom_id res chain seq x y z
N ALA A 1 4.46 4.26 -21.83
CA ALA A 1 3.13 4.21 -21.17
C ALA A 1 3.34 3.81 -19.72
N CYS A 2 2.39 4.08 -18.82
CA CYS A 2 2.43 3.64 -17.43
C CYS A 2 1.24 2.69 -17.20
N ALA A 3 1.51 1.44 -16.86
CA ALA A 3 0.49 0.44 -16.52
C ALA A 3 0.16 0.51 -15.02
N ILE A 4 -1.11 0.77 -14.70
CA ILE A 4 -1.59 0.90 -13.32
C ILE A 4 -2.51 -0.28 -12.97
N GLY A 5 -2.15 -1.02 -11.93
CA GLY A 5 -2.95 -2.10 -11.37
C GLY A 5 -3.68 -1.66 -10.11
N VAL A 6 -4.92 -2.11 -9.93
CA VAL A 6 -5.71 -1.82 -8.73
C VAL A 6 -6.19 -3.13 -8.13
N MET A 7 -6.01 -3.29 -6.82
CA MET A 7 -6.47 -4.45 -6.06
C MET A 7 -7.02 -4.01 -4.71
N HIS A 8 -7.91 -4.81 -4.12
CA HIS A 8 -8.38 -4.53 -2.77
C HIS A 8 -7.29 -4.84 -1.73
N SER A 9 -6.81 -6.08 -1.69
CA SER A 9 -5.80 -6.58 -0.75
C SER A 9 -4.43 -6.66 -1.43
N PRO A 10 -3.33 -6.26 -0.75
CA PRO A 10 -1.99 -6.26 -1.34
C PRO A 10 -1.35 -7.66 -1.44
N GLU A 11 -2.00 -8.72 -0.97
CA GLU A 11 -1.41 -10.07 -0.83
C GLU A 11 -0.97 -10.70 -2.15
N ILE A 12 -1.61 -10.31 -3.26
CA ILE A 12 -1.25 -10.79 -4.61
C ILE A 12 -0.36 -9.80 -5.38
N VAL A 13 0.28 -8.85 -4.68
CA VAL A 13 1.12 -7.81 -5.32
C VAL A 13 2.22 -8.41 -6.21
N SER A 14 2.78 -9.56 -5.83
CA SER A 14 3.79 -10.26 -6.61
C SER A 14 3.29 -10.66 -8.00
N HIS A 15 2.03 -11.07 -8.14
CA HIS A 15 1.45 -11.41 -9.45
C HIS A 15 1.35 -10.18 -10.36
N PHE A 16 0.98 -9.03 -9.79
CA PHE A 16 0.91 -7.78 -10.55
C PHE A 16 2.30 -7.28 -10.93
N ALA A 17 3.27 -7.39 -10.02
CA ALA A 17 4.65 -7.02 -10.33
C ALA A 17 5.23 -7.90 -11.46
N LEU A 18 4.99 -9.22 -11.40
CA LEU A 18 5.42 -10.16 -12.45
C LEU A 18 4.68 -9.96 -13.78
N ALA A 19 3.44 -9.46 -13.75
CA ALA A 19 2.69 -9.08 -14.94
C ALA A 19 3.14 -7.75 -15.57
N GLY A 20 4.11 -7.04 -14.97
CA GLY A 20 4.71 -5.85 -15.54
C GLY A 20 3.96 -4.54 -15.26
N PHE A 21 3.14 -4.47 -14.22
CA PHE A 21 2.52 -3.20 -13.80
C PHE A 21 3.58 -2.25 -13.21
N ASP A 22 3.57 -0.98 -13.62
CA ASP A 22 4.51 0.04 -13.12
C ASP A 22 4.11 0.55 -11.73
N LEU A 23 2.81 0.69 -11.50
CA LEU A 23 2.22 1.15 -10.24
C LEU A 23 1.05 0.25 -9.85
N ILE A 24 1.02 -0.18 -8.59
CA ILE A 24 0.01 -1.04 -8.01
C ILE A 24 -0.61 -0.30 -6.84
N LEU A 25 -1.93 -0.14 -6.85
CA LEU A 25 -2.70 0.51 -5.79
C LEU A 25 -3.48 -0.55 -5.02
N ALA A 26 -3.31 -0.56 -3.70
CA ALA A 26 -3.98 -1.47 -2.79
C ALA A 26 -4.56 -0.75 -1.56
N GLY A 27 -5.38 -1.46 -0.79
CA GLY A 27 -5.94 -1.01 0.48
C GLY A 27 -6.02 -2.16 1.46
N HIS A 28 -7.24 -2.44 1.96
CA HIS A 28 -7.61 -3.55 2.85
C HIS A 28 -7.07 -3.48 4.28
N THR A 29 -5.78 -3.20 4.46
CA THR A 29 -5.06 -3.25 5.75
C THR A 29 -5.37 -2.09 6.69
N HIS A 30 -5.97 -1.00 6.19
CA HIS A 30 -6.14 0.27 6.91
C HIS A 30 -4.84 0.81 7.54
N ALA A 31 -3.68 0.48 6.97
CA ALA A 31 -2.34 0.74 7.54
C ALA A 31 -2.12 0.17 8.95
N GLY A 32 -2.87 -0.88 9.28
CA GLY A 32 -2.89 -1.56 10.59
C GLY A 32 -3.91 -1.00 11.56
N GLN A 33 -4.45 0.20 11.29
CA GLN A 33 -5.44 0.96 12.06
C GLN A 33 -5.08 1.30 13.53
N VAL A 34 -4.46 0.39 14.26
CA VAL A 34 -3.86 0.54 15.58
C VAL A 34 -2.36 0.32 15.43
N ARG A 35 -1.58 1.37 15.66
CA ARG A 35 -0.12 1.33 15.57
C ARG A 35 0.50 1.71 16.90
N VAL A 36 1.35 0.85 17.44
CA VAL A 36 2.09 1.12 18.68
C VAL A 36 3.40 1.82 18.32
N PRO A 37 3.83 2.85 19.07
CA PRO A 37 5.17 3.42 18.89
C PRO A 37 6.24 2.33 18.84
N TRP A 38 7.19 2.48 17.91
CA TRP A 38 8.32 1.56 17.66
C TRP A 38 7.96 0.17 17.10
N ALA A 39 6.82 -0.42 17.46
CA ALA A 39 6.39 -1.73 16.96
C ALA A 39 5.58 -1.67 15.65
N GLY A 40 4.92 -0.54 15.36
CA GLY A 40 4.12 -0.38 14.15
C GLY A 40 2.73 -1.01 14.26
N ALA A 41 2.20 -1.53 13.14
CA ALA A 41 0.86 -2.10 13.07
C ALA A 41 0.74 -3.38 13.90
N VAL A 42 -0.28 -3.44 14.78
CA VAL A 42 -0.52 -4.60 15.66
C VAL A 42 -1.20 -5.74 14.89
N VAL A 43 -2.19 -5.40 14.07
CA VAL A 43 -2.94 -6.34 13.23
C VAL A 43 -3.17 -5.67 11.87
N THR A 44 -2.94 -6.40 10.78
CA THR A 44 -3.13 -5.90 9.42
C THR A 44 -4.19 -6.66 8.64
N ASN A 45 -4.63 -7.81 9.15
CA ASN A 45 -5.49 -8.77 8.43
C ASN A 45 -4.98 -9.12 7.03
N SER A 46 -3.65 -9.14 6.85
CA SER A 46 -3.00 -9.47 5.60
C SER A 46 -1.83 -10.42 5.88
N SER A 47 -1.58 -11.33 4.95
CA SER A 47 -0.40 -12.22 4.94
C SER A 47 0.92 -11.49 4.66
N LEU A 48 0.89 -10.22 4.26
CA LEU A 48 2.11 -9.43 4.08
C LEU A 48 2.70 -8.96 5.42
N PRO A 49 4.04 -8.75 5.49
CA PRO A 49 4.69 -8.13 6.63
C PRO A 49 4.03 -6.82 7.05
N ALA A 50 3.91 -6.58 8.37
CA ALA A 50 3.24 -5.41 8.93
C ALA A 50 3.83 -4.07 8.46
N GLY A 51 5.12 -4.05 8.08
CA GLY A 51 5.78 -2.89 7.49
C GLY A 51 5.18 -2.45 6.14
N LEU A 52 4.52 -3.37 5.42
CA LEU A 52 3.86 -3.11 4.14
C LEU A 52 2.39 -2.70 4.28
N ALA A 53 1.90 -2.53 5.52
CA ALA A 53 0.49 -2.25 5.76
C ALA A 53 0.03 -0.92 5.17
N GLY A 54 0.90 0.06 4.93
CA GLY A 54 0.50 1.37 4.43
C GLY A 54 1.63 2.10 3.74
N GLY A 55 1.27 3.04 2.86
CA GLY A 55 2.20 3.91 2.16
C GLY A 55 2.85 3.27 0.92
N PRO A 56 3.87 3.92 0.36
CA PRO A 56 4.57 3.47 -0.85
C PRO A 56 5.69 2.47 -0.55
N HIS A 57 5.80 1.45 -1.40
CA HIS A 57 6.77 0.36 -1.31
C HIS A 57 7.30 -0.02 -2.69
N ARG A 58 8.49 -0.61 -2.74
CA ARG A 58 9.05 -1.23 -3.95
C ARG A 58 8.76 -2.72 -3.95
N VAL A 59 8.26 -3.24 -5.07
CA VAL A 59 8.08 -4.68 -5.29
C VAL A 59 8.67 -5.02 -6.66
N GLY A 60 9.92 -5.52 -6.68
CA GLY A 60 10.68 -5.64 -7.91
C GLY A 60 10.87 -4.27 -8.59
N SER A 61 10.51 -4.18 -9.88
CA SER A 61 10.51 -2.92 -10.63
C SER A 61 9.28 -2.03 -10.35
N SER A 62 8.20 -2.60 -9.81
CA SER A 62 6.93 -1.92 -9.57
C SER A 62 6.94 -1.07 -8.31
N TRP A 63 6.09 -0.04 -8.31
CA TRP A 63 5.66 0.65 -7.09
C TRP A 63 4.38 0.03 -6.55
N LEU A 64 4.31 -0.22 -5.26
CA LEU A 64 3.07 -0.53 -4.53
C LEU A 64 2.71 0.68 -3.67
N HIS A 65 1.44 1.09 -3.66
CA HIS A 65 0.92 2.02 -2.67
C HIS A 65 -0.26 1.38 -1.94
N VAL A 66 -0.13 1.20 -0.62
CA VAL A 66 -1.21 0.68 0.23
C VAL A 66 -1.87 1.85 0.97
N SER A 67 -3.10 2.19 0.59
CA SER A 67 -3.83 3.29 1.21
C SER A 67 -4.33 2.92 2.62
N PRO A 68 -4.13 3.78 3.63
CA PRO A 68 -4.80 3.67 4.92
C PRO A 68 -6.33 3.79 4.83
N GLY A 69 -6.83 4.43 3.76
CA GLY A 69 -8.23 4.73 3.54
C GLY A 69 -8.83 5.76 4.50
N LEU A 70 -10.04 6.21 4.18
CA LEU A 70 -10.80 7.16 5.01
C LEU A 70 -11.68 6.46 6.07
N GLY A 71 -12.10 5.22 5.79
CA GLY A 71 -13.00 4.44 6.64
C GLY A 71 -12.28 3.58 7.67
N GLN A 72 -13.07 2.81 8.42
CA GLN A 72 -12.59 1.86 9.43
C GLN A 72 -12.92 0.42 9.04
N GLY A 73 -12.18 -0.53 9.61
CA GLY A 73 -12.55 -1.94 9.55
C GLY A 73 -13.89 -2.19 10.25
N ARG A 74 -14.68 -3.11 9.71
CA ARG A 74 -16.03 -3.43 10.22
C ARG A 74 -16.07 -3.77 11.73
N PHE A 75 -15.03 -4.43 12.22
CA PHE A 75 -14.96 -4.94 13.60
C PHE A 75 -13.99 -4.16 14.49
N SER A 76 -13.32 -3.13 13.94
CA SER A 76 -12.43 -2.27 14.69
C SER A 76 -12.75 -0.83 14.27
N PRO A 77 -13.56 -0.08 15.02
CA PRO A 77 -13.88 1.31 14.68
C PRO A 77 -12.80 2.30 15.15
N ILE A 78 -11.74 1.82 15.82
CA ILE A 78 -10.73 2.64 16.48
C ILE A 78 -9.51 2.82 15.60
N ARG A 79 -9.09 4.07 15.41
CA ARG A 79 -7.78 4.43 14.86
C ARG A 79 -6.88 4.97 15.96
N PHE A 80 -5.71 4.36 16.13
CA PHE A 80 -4.68 4.84 17.05
C PHE A 80 -3.34 4.94 16.33
N ASN A 81 -2.76 6.14 16.33
CA ASN A 81 -1.51 6.45 15.61
C ASN A 81 -1.57 6.08 14.10
N CYS A 82 -2.76 6.14 13.50
CA CYS A 82 -3.02 5.82 12.10
C CYS A 82 -4.23 6.62 11.62
N ARG A 83 -4.02 7.85 11.16
CA ARG A 83 -5.11 8.77 10.76
C ARG A 83 -5.76 8.31 9.45
N PRO A 84 -7.07 8.59 9.24
CA PRO A 84 -7.69 8.46 7.92
C PRO A 84 -6.91 9.26 6.88
N GLU A 85 -6.76 8.71 5.67
CA GLU A 85 -5.94 9.31 4.62
C GLU A 85 -6.61 9.20 3.24
N ALA A 86 -6.56 10.31 2.49
CA ALA A 86 -6.74 10.34 1.04
C ALA A 86 -5.40 10.72 0.40
N THR A 87 -4.83 9.80 -0.38
CA THR A 87 -3.49 9.97 -0.95
C THR A 87 -3.56 10.62 -2.34
N LEU A 88 -2.80 11.70 -2.54
CA LEU A 88 -2.57 12.29 -3.86
C LEU A 88 -1.24 11.81 -4.44
N LEU A 89 -1.28 10.97 -5.47
CA LEU A 89 -0.10 10.48 -6.17
C LEU A 89 0.17 11.31 -7.43
N ARG A 90 1.39 11.85 -7.54
CA ARG A 90 1.87 12.54 -8.75
C ARG A 90 2.82 11.64 -9.51
N LEU A 91 2.40 11.17 -10.68
CA LEU A 91 3.23 10.36 -11.56
C LEU A 91 4.13 11.26 -12.41
N ARG A 92 5.41 10.91 -12.49
CA ARG A 92 6.40 11.60 -13.31
C ARG A 92 7.03 10.60 -14.28
N PRO A 93 7.29 10.98 -15.54
CA PRO A 93 8.10 10.17 -16.43
C PRO A 93 9.48 9.94 -15.81
N VAL A 94 9.93 8.70 -15.79
CA VAL A 94 11.34 8.41 -15.52
C VAL A 94 12.08 8.68 -16.82
N GLY A 95 13.03 9.62 -16.83
CA GLY A 95 13.85 9.88 -18.02
C GLY A 95 14.54 8.60 -18.49
N LYS A 96 14.84 8.49 -19.78
CA LYS A 96 15.65 7.36 -20.29
C LYS A 96 16.93 7.28 -19.44
N PRO A 97 17.33 6.08 -18.96
CA PRO A 97 18.62 5.93 -18.29
C PRO A 97 19.70 6.50 -19.22
N LYS A 98 20.57 7.34 -18.67
CA LYS A 98 21.69 7.91 -19.41
C LYS A 98 22.59 6.74 -19.83
N PRO A 99 23.01 6.65 -21.11
CA PRO A 99 23.90 5.59 -21.55
C PRO A 99 25.22 5.60 -20.76
#